data_AF-A0A7V2RR38-F1
#
_entry.id   AF-A0A7V2RR38-F1
#
_cell.length_a   1.000
_cell.length_b   1.000
_cell.length_c   1.000
_cell.angle_alpha   90.00
_cell.angle_beta   90.00
_cell.angle_gamma   90.00
#
_symmetry.space_group_name_H-M   'P 1'
#
loop_
_entity.id
_entity.type
_entity.pdbx_description
1 polymer ?
#
loop_
_entity_poly.entity_id
_entity_poly.type
_entity_poly.pdbx_seq_one_letter_code
_entity_poly.pdbx_strand_id
1 'polypeptide(L)'
;MNIYHFVFLLMSLFAVQLGAQTSLGKTTLNGQLVTLMLDDNGDTIFVADDLMTVSLTSPRHFKSREEYRLYRRYLRYAAIVYPYAKEAILVFRQLEDQTAEMKKGKRKRYAKKLQKELDDKFEKPLKNLTKTQGKILVKMVERELDKPLHTLIKTYRGTMTAAYWNTLSKFWGYDLKEGYIEGKDPILDAVLQDFNISYKMN
;
A
#
# COMPACT_ATOMS: atom_id res chain seq x y z
N MET A 1 5.99 25.10 55.49
CA MET A 1 5.75 24.83 54.04
C MET A 1 5.76 23.33 53.90
N ASN A 2 4.57 22.74 53.93
CA ASN A 2 4.39 21.36 54.43
C ASN A 2 4.09 20.38 53.30
N ILE A 3 4.63 19.18 53.47
CA ILE A 3 4.75 18.01 52.58
C ILE A 3 3.53 17.68 51.71
N TYR A 4 2.33 18.13 52.09
CA TYR A 4 1.08 17.91 51.35
C TYR A 4 1.06 18.61 49.97
N HIS A 5 1.75 19.73 49.78
CA HIS A 5 1.86 20.36 48.46
C HIS A 5 2.79 19.62 47.49
N PHE A 6 3.74 18.83 48.00
CA PHE A 6 4.65 18.05 47.15
C PHE A 6 4.02 16.71 46.74
N VAL A 7 3.22 16.09 47.62
CA VAL A 7 2.49 14.83 47.32
C VAL A 7 1.31 15.07 46.36
N PHE A 8 0.63 16.22 46.46
CA PHE A 8 -0.46 16.58 45.54
C PHE A 8 0.03 16.90 44.11
N LEU A 9 1.26 17.40 43.96
CA LEU A 9 1.87 17.71 42.67
C LEU A 9 2.53 16.49 41.99
N LEU A 10 2.76 15.40 42.73
CA LEU A 10 3.28 14.14 42.18
C LEU A 10 2.18 13.17 41.72
N MET A 11 0.94 13.31 42.23
CA MET A 11 -0.23 12.52 41.78
C MET A 11 -0.90 13.05 40.51
N SER A 12 -0.61 14.28 40.07
CA SER A 12 -1.17 14.88 38.85
C SER A 12 -0.37 14.61 37.57
N LEU A 13 0.78 13.93 37.66
CA LEU A 13 1.69 13.71 36.53
C LEU A 13 1.75 12.26 36.03
N PHE A 14 0.93 11.36 36.57
CA PHE A 14 0.92 9.95 36.15
C PHE A 14 -0.48 9.34 35.91
N ALA A 15 -1.45 10.18 35.58
CA ALA A 15 -2.73 9.72 35.06
C ALA A 15 -3.11 10.54 33.81
N VAL A 16 -3.28 9.83 32.69
CA VAL A 16 -3.81 10.29 31.40
C VAL A 16 -2.77 11.04 30.55
N GLN A 17 -2.18 10.45 29.51
CA GLN A 17 -2.90 10.01 28.31
C GLN A 17 -2.61 8.56 27.96
N LEU A 18 -3.59 7.71 28.26
CA LEU A 18 -3.92 6.57 27.43
C LEU A 18 -4.11 7.07 25.99
N GLY A 19 -3.32 6.56 25.05
CA GLY A 19 -3.72 6.50 23.65
C GLY A 19 -4.91 5.55 23.53
N ALA A 20 -6.09 6.01 23.93
CA ALA A 20 -7.32 5.31 23.66
C ALA A 20 -7.70 5.61 22.21
N GLN A 21 -7.40 4.68 21.29
CA GLN A 21 -8.18 4.60 20.05
C GLN A 21 -9.60 4.17 20.47
N THR A 22 -10.47 5.15 20.67
CA THR A 22 -11.88 4.92 20.98
C THR A 22 -12.55 4.40 19.71
N SER A 23 -12.84 3.10 19.66
CA SER A 23 -13.74 2.56 18.64
C SER A 23 -15.13 3.15 18.91
N LEU A 24 -15.64 3.99 18.00
CA LEU A 24 -16.94 4.65 18.17
C LEU A 24 -18.14 3.70 17.98
N GLY A 25 -17.88 2.53 17.39
CA GLY A 25 -18.89 1.53 17.07
C GLY A 25 -18.75 1.00 15.66
N LYS A 26 -19.66 0.10 15.27
CA LYS A 26 -19.74 -0.47 13.92
C LYS A 26 -20.93 0.10 13.19
N THR A 27 -20.80 0.40 11.90
CA THR A 27 -21.90 0.85 11.03
C THR A 27 -21.85 0.14 9.68
N THR A 28 -22.92 0.23 8.89
CA THR A 28 -22.99 -0.36 7.55
C THR A 28 -22.94 0.74 6.50
N LEU A 29 -21.92 0.70 5.63
CA LEU A 29 -21.78 1.64 4.51
C LEU A 29 -21.85 0.86 3.20
N ASN A 30 -22.81 1.19 2.34
CA ASN A 30 -23.12 0.44 1.11
C ASN A 30 -23.28 -1.08 1.31
N GLY A 31 -23.84 -1.49 2.47
CA GLY A 31 -24.03 -2.91 2.83
C GLY A 31 -22.81 -3.60 3.45
N GLN A 32 -21.68 -2.91 3.64
CA GLN A 32 -20.47 -3.46 4.24
C GLN A 32 -20.27 -2.95 5.67
N LEU A 33 -19.92 -3.84 6.61
CA LEU A 33 -19.64 -3.47 7.99
C LEU A 33 -18.32 -2.70 8.08
N VAL A 34 -18.36 -1.50 8.65
CA VAL A 34 -17.21 -0.62 8.85
C VAL A 34 -17.12 -0.22 10.32
N THR A 35 -15.92 -0.28 10.88
CA THR A 35 -15.60 0.28 12.20
C THR A 35 -15.26 1.75 12.06
N LEU A 36 -15.89 2.54 12.92
CA LEU A 36 -15.64 3.98 13.04
C LEU A 36 -14.46 4.19 13.99
N MET A 37 -13.42 4.86 13.49
CA MET A 37 -12.30 5.33 14.31
C MET A 37 -12.16 6.85 14.15
N LEU A 38 -11.59 7.51 15.15
CA LEU A 38 -11.16 8.90 15.03
C LEU A 38 -9.66 8.93 14.76
N ASP A 39 -9.22 9.82 13.87
CA ASP A 39 -7.81 10.13 13.68
C ASP A 39 -7.30 11.11 14.77
N ASP A 40 -6.00 11.39 14.76
CA ASP A 40 -5.36 12.28 15.75
C ASP A 40 -5.88 13.73 15.71
N ASN A 41 -6.67 14.10 14.68
CA ASN A 41 -7.31 15.41 14.53
C ASN A 41 -8.80 15.39 14.88
N GLY A 42 -9.37 14.23 15.23
CA GLY A 42 -10.79 14.07 15.53
C GLY A 42 -11.67 13.87 14.31
N ASP A 43 -11.09 13.61 13.13
CA ASP A 43 -11.86 13.31 11.92
C ASP A 43 -12.30 11.85 11.92
N THR A 44 -13.53 11.60 11.47
CA THR A 44 -14.10 10.25 11.40
C THR A 44 -13.52 9.49 10.22
N ILE A 45 -12.74 8.44 10.51
CA ILE A 45 -12.22 7.50 9.53
C ILE A 45 -13.05 6.22 9.53
N PHE A 46 -13.50 5.81 8.34
CA PHE A 46 -14.17 4.54 8.13
C PHE A 46 -13.13 3.46 7.87
N VAL A 47 -12.90 2.59 8.85
CA VAL A 47 -12.07 1.40 8.68
C VAL A 47 -13.03 0.27 8.36
N ALA A 48 -13.05 -0.20 7.11
CA ALA A 48 -13.86 -1.37 6.77
C ALA A 48 -13.49 -2.52 7.71
N ASP A 49 -14.47 -2.97 8.51
CA ASP A 49 -14.31 -4.06 9.47
C ASP A 49 -14.06 -5.37 8.71
N ASP A 50 -14.51 -5.38 7.46
CA ASP A 50 -14.29 -6.41 6.46
C ASP A 50 -13.32 -5.88 5.39
N LEU A 51 -12.05 -5.64 5.77
CA LEU A 51 -10.95 -5.59 4.81
C LEU A 51 -10.77 -6.99 4.21
N MET A 52 -11.69 -7.35 3.32
CA MET A 52 -11.83 -8.65 2.69
C MET A 52 -11.93 -9.77 3.73
N THR A 53 -13.06 -10.45 3.75
CA THR A 53 -13.08 -11.91 3.80
C THR A 53 -12.26 -12.40 2.58
N VAL A 54 -10.94 -12.21 2.64
CA VAL A 54 -9.99 -13.11 2.01
C VAL A 54 -10.43 -14.43 2.60
N SER A 55 -11.13 -15.24 1.80
CA SER A 55 -11.16 -16.67 2.05
C SER A 55 -9.71 -17.03 2.29
N LEU A 56 -9.35 -17.28 3.55
CA LEU A 56 -8.03 -17.76 3.94
C LEU A 56 -7.96 -19.16 3.34
N THR A 57 -7.72 -19.20 2.03
CA THR A 57 -7.73 -20.42 1.26
C THR A 57 -6.46 -21.13 1.67
N SER A 58 -6.65 -22.07 2.59
CA SER A 58 -5.69 -22.96 3.25
C SER A 58 -5.32 -22.56 4.68
N PRO A 59 -5.41 -23.49 5.65
CA PRO A 59 -4.74 -23.35 6.93
C PRO A 59 -3.22 -23.23 6.67
N ARG A 60 -2.70 -22.01 6.68
CA ARG A 60 -1.27 -21.75 6.54
C ARG A 60 -0.60 -22.06 7.88
N HIS A 61 0.24 -23.09 7.90
CA HIS A 61 1.14 -23.33 9.02
C HIS A 61 2.30 -22.33 8.95
N PHE A 62 2.26 -21.33 9.82
CA PHE A 62 3.41 -20.45 10.04
C PHE A 62 4.45 -21.20 10.87
N LYS A 63 5.73 -21.09 10.49
CA LYS A 63 6.82 -21.76 11.22
C LYS A 63 7.02 -21.14 12.60
N SER A 64 6.59 -19.90 12.80
CA SER A 64 6.73 -19.18 14.06
C SER A 64 5.66 -18.10 14.25
N ARG A 65 5.55 -17.59 15.49
CA ARG A 65 4.74 -16.40 15.79
C ARG A 65 5.25 -15.15 15.07
N GLU A 66 6.54 -15.07 14.76
CA GLU A 66 7.12 -13.93 14.03
C GLU A 66 6.61 -13.87 12.60
N GLU A 67 6.60 -15.02 11.90
CA GLU A 67 6.08 -15.12 10.54
C GLU A 67 4.60 -14.76 10.48
N TYR A 68 3.81 -15.22 11.45
CA TYR A 68 2.40 -14.84 11.54
C TYR A 68 2.21 -13.33 11.72
N ARG A 69 3.01 -12.70 12.60
CA ARG A 69 2.94 -11.23 12.80
C ARG A 69 3.38 -10.47 11.55
N LEU A 70 4.40 -10.96 10.86
CA LEU A 70 4.87 -10.40 9.59
C LEU A 70 3.77 -10.48 8.53
N TYR A 71 3.16 -11.66 8.36
CA TYR A 71 2.03 -11.88 7.46
C TYR A 71 0.88 -10.91 7.76
N ARG A 72 0.43 -10.82 9.01
CA ARG A 72 -0.65 -9.90 9.41
C ARG A 72 -0.31 -8.44 9.13
N ARG A 73 0.96 -8.04 9.29
CA ARG A 73 1.42 -6.69 8.95
C ARG A 73 1.39 -6.45 7.44
N TYR A 74 1.88 -7.39 6.65
CA TYR A 74 1.83 -7.31 5.19
C TYR A 74 0.39 -7.26 4.68
N LEU A 75 -0.52 -8.06 5.25
CA LEU A 75 -1.94 -8.04 4.90
C LEU A 75 -2.57 -6.65 5.12
N ARG A 76 -2.30 -6.00 6.26
CA ARG A 76 -2.77 -4.63 6.53
C ARG A 76 -2.20 -3.61 5.54
N TYR A 77 -0.91 -3.69 5.25
CA TYR A 77 -0.26 -2.77 4.31
C TYR A 77 -0.73 -3.00 2.87
N ALA A 78 -0.92 -4.26 2.48
CA ALA A 78 -1.50 -4.66 1.20
C ALA A 78 -2.89 -4.06 1.02
N ALA A 79 -3.76 -4.15 2.03
CA ALA A 79 -5.07 -3.51 2.01
C ALA A 79 -5.00 -1.99 1.77
N ILE A 80 -4.07 -1.29 2.44
CA ILE A 80 -3.88 0.16 2.28
C ILE A 80 -3.45 0.51 0.85
N VAL A 81 -2.55 -0.29 0.26
CA VAL A 81 -1.97 0.05 -1.05
C VAL A 81 -2.73 -0.53 -2.24
N TYR A 82 -3.61 -1.50 -2.01
CA TYR A 82 -4.44 -2.15 -3.02
C TYR A 82 -5.15 -1.18 -3.99
N PRO A 83 -5.88 -0.14 -3.54
CA PRO A 83 -6.54 0.78 -4.47
C PRO A 83 -5.56 1.50 -5.40
N TYR A 84 -4.36 1.84 -4.91
CA TYR A 84 -3.31 2.46 -5.73
C TYR A 84 -2.71 1.47 -6.72
N ALA A 85 -2.49 0.22 -6.30
CA ALA A 85 -2.01 -0.84 -7.19
C ALA A 85 -2.98 -1.05 -8.34
N LYS A 86 -4.28 -1.20 -8.02
CA LYS A 86 -5.35 -1.39 -9.00
C LYS A 86 -5.38 -0.26 -10.04
N GLU A 87 -5.35 0.99 -9.60
CA GLU A 87 -5.34 2.13 -10.52
C GLU A 87 -4.08 2.12 -11.39
N ALA A 88 -2.89 1.88 -10.81
CA ALA A 88 -1.65 1.84 -11.56
C ALA A 88 -1.68 0.76 -12.65
N ILE A 89 -2.16 -0.44 -12.33
CA ILE A 89 -2.32 -1.55 -13.29
C ILE A 89 -3.27 -1.15 -14.43
N LEU A 90 -4.42 -0.55 -14.10
CA LEU A 90 -5.39 -0.07 -15.09
C LEU A 90 -4.79 0.95 -16.05
N VAL A 91 -4.14 1.97 -15.49
CA VAL A 91 -3.44 3.01 -16.25
C VAL A 91 -2.37 2.39 -17.15
N PHE A 92 -1.59 1.44 -16.64
CA PHE A 92 -0.55 0.79 -17.43
C PHE A 92 -1.10 -0.04 -18.58
N ARG A 93 -2.17 -0.81 -18.36
CA ARG A 93 -2.84 -1.58 -19.43
C ARG A 93 -3.41 -0.64 -20.50
N GLN A 94 -4.14 0.39 -20.08
CA GLN A 94 -4.63 1.42 -21.01
C GLN A 94 -3.50 2.07 -21.80
N LEU A 95 -2.38 2.38 -21.14
CA LEU A 95 -1.22 2.98 -21.79
C LEU A 95 -0.59 2.02 -22.80
N GLU A 96 -0.49 0.73 -22.49
CA GLU A 96 0.00 -0.30 -23.40
C GLU A 96 -0.90 -0.42 -24.63
N ASP A 97 -2.20 -0.58 -24.43
CA ASP A 97 -3.19 -0.74 -25.51
C ASP A 97 -3.22 0.49 -26.43
N GLN A 98 -3.29 1.69 -25.85
CA GLN A 98 -3.41 2.94 -26.61
C GLN A 98 -2.11 3.31 -27.33
N THR A 99 -0.96 2.75 -26.93
CA THR A 99 0.34 3.14 -27.48
C THR A 99 1.10 2.02 -28.19
N ALA A 100 0.50 0.85 -28.36
CA ALA A 100 1.07 -0.32 -29.03
C ALA A 100 1.68 0.05 -30.39
N GLU A 101 0.88 0.66 -31.27
CA GLU A 101 1.27 1.06 -32.64
C GLU A 101 1.94 2.45 -32.72
N MET A 102 2.10 3.14 -31.59
CA MET A 102 2.69 4.48 -31.59
C MET A 102 4.20 4.43 -31.68
N LYS A 103 4.79 5.28 -32.55
CA LYS A 103 6.23 5.57 -32.52
C LYS A 103 6.66 6.02 -31.12
N LYS A 104 7.86 5.61 -30.69
CA LYS A 104 8.44 5.89 -29.35
C LYS A 104 8.24 7.32 -28.84
N GLY A 105 8.43 8.33 -29.70
CA GLY A 105 8.24 9.73 -29.34
C GLY A 105 6.78 10.08 -29.01
N LYS A 106 5.83 9.57 -29.79
CA LYS A 106 4.39 9.81 -29.59
C LYS A 106 3.89 9.07 -28.34
N ARG A 107 4.34 7.82 -28.14
CA ARG A 107 4.10 7.01 -26.93
C ARG A 107 4.53 7.76 -25.66
N LYS A 108 5.76 8.30 -25.65
CA LYS A 108 6.28 9.06 -24.50
C LYS A 108 5.48 10.33 -24.22
N ARG A 109 5.05 11.06 -25.26
CA ARG A 109 4.20 12.25 -25.09
C ARG A 109 2.84 11.90 -24.53
N TYR A 110 2.23 10.81 -25.01
CA TYR A 110 0.96 10.31 -24.51
C TYR A 110 1.05 9.92 -23.03
N ALA A 111 2.08 9.13 -22.66
CA ALA A 111 2.33 8.76 -21.27
C ALA A 111 2.53 9.98 -20.34
N LYS A 112 3.22 11.02 -20.83
CA LYS A 112 3.42 12.26 -20.05
C LYS A 112 2.10 13.01 -19.81
N LYS A 113 1.18 13.00 -20.77
CA LYS A 113 -0.15 13.60 -20.61
C LYS A 113 -0.94 12.85 -19.52
N LEU A 114 -1.04 11.53 -19.65
CA LEU A 114 -1.75 10.68 -18.69
C LEU A 114 -1.17 10.78 -17.28
N GLN A 115 0.15 10.87 -17.15
CA GLN A 115 0.80 11.08 -15.86
C GLN A 115 0.33 12.36 -15.17
N LYS A 116 0.23 13.48 -15.91
CA LYS A 116 -0.16 14.77 -15.31
C LYS A 116 -1.54 14.68 -14.67
N GLU A 117 -2.45 13.94 -15.29
CA GLU A 117 -3.80 13.71 -14.79
C GLU A 117 -3.81 12.84 -13.51
N LEU A 118 -2.80 11.98 -13.34
CA LEU A 118 -2.67 11.07 -12.19
C LEU A 118 -1.87 11.66 -11.03
N ASP A 119 -0.87 12.50 -11.30
CA ASP A 119 -0.03 13.13 -10.28
C ASP A 119 -0.91 13.95 -9.31
N ASP A 120 -1.86 14.71 -9.84
CA ASP A 120 -2.78 15.53 -9.02
C ASP A 120 -3.63 14.69 -8.05
N LYS A 121 -3.97 13.46 -8.42
CA LYS A 121 -4.83 12.55 -7.64
C LYS A 121 -4.05 11.65 -6.68
N PHE A 122 -2.82 11.26 -7.04
CA PHE A 122 -2.10 10.19 -6.35
C PHE A 122 -0.74 10.59 -5.76
N GLU A 123 -0.18 11.76 -6.09
CA GLU A 123 1.16 12.14 -5.61
C GLU A 123 1.21 12.27 -4.07
N LYS A 124 0.26 12.98 -3.47
CA LYS A 124 0.19 13.16 -2.01
C LYS A 124 0.09 11.83 -1.24
N PRO A 125 -0.90 10.94 -1.51
CA PRO A 125 -1.01 9.69 -0.78
C PRO A 125 0.19 8.76 -1.00
N LEU A 126 0.76 8.71 -2.22
CA LEU A 126 1.93 7.88 -2.50
C LEU A 126 3.19 8.34 -1.74
N LYS A 127 3.37 9.66 -1.56
CA LYS A 127 4.48 10.21 -0.75
C LYS A 127 4.40 9.86 0.73
N ASN A 128 3.19 9.64 1.24
CA ASN A 128 2.95 9.31 2.65
C ASN A 128 3.09 7.81 2.95
N LEU A 129 3.36 6.98 1.95
CA LEU A 129 3.56 5.55 2.16
C LEU A 129 4.87 5.28 2.90
N THR A 130 4.80 4.37 3.86
CA THR A 130 6.00 3.79 4.48
C THR A 130 6.79 2.97 3.46
N LYS A 131 8.09 2.75 3.73
CA LYS A 131 8.96 1.93 2.86
C LYS A 131 8.35 0.56 2.53
N THR A 132 7.78 -0.11 3.52
CA THR A 132 7.18 -1.44 3.37
C THR A 132 5.90 -1.39 2.53
N GLN A 133 5.05 -0.38 2.75
CA GLN A 133 3.86 -0.18 1.92
C GLN A 133 4.23 0.09 0.46
N GLY A 134 5.21 0.97 0.21
CA GLY A 134 5.74 1.22 -1.13
C GLY A 134 6.30 -0.04 -1.79
N LYS A 135 7.06 -0.86 -1.05
CA LYS A 135 7.52 -2.18 -1.53
C LYS A 135 6.35 -3.07 -1.94
N ILE A 136 5.34 -3.24 -1.08
CA ILE A 136 4.18 -4.10 -1.35
C ILE A 136 3.40 -3.60 -2.57
N LEU A 137 3.17 -2.29 -2.68
CA LEU A 137 2.53 -1.66 -3.84
C LEU A 137 3.24 -2.03 -5.15
N VAL A 138 4.56 -1.84 -5.18
CA VAL A 138 5.36 -2.16 -6.37
C VAL A 138 5.26 -3.65 -6.71
N LYS A 139 5.36 -4.54 -5.71
CA LYS A 139 5.25 -5.99 -5.92
C LYS A 139 3.87 -6.42 -6.43
N MET A 140 2.80 -5.80 -5.95
CA MET A 140 1.45 -6.04 -6.48
C MET A 140 1.37 -5.70 -7.97
N VAL A 141 1.87 -4.52 -8.36
CA VAL A 141 1.85 -4.06 -9.76
C VAL A 141 2.69 -4.97 -10.66
N GLU A 142 3.91 -5.31 -10.22
CA GLU A 142 4.81 -6.18 -11.00
C GLU A 142 4.27 -7.60 -11.16
N ARG A 143 3.65 -8.17 -10.11
CA ARG A 143 3.01 -9.49 -10.17
C ARG A 143 1.85 -9.51 -11.17
N GLU A 144 1.03 -8.47 -11.19
CA GLU A 144 -0.16 -8.41 -12.05
C GLU A 144 0.16 -8.09 -13.52
N LEU A 145 1.24 -7.33 -13.76
CA LEU A 145 1.69 -6.98 -15.11
C LEU A 145 2.74 -7.93 -15.68
N ASP A 146 3.24 -8.86 -14.88
CA ASP A 146 4.33 -9.79 -15.21
C ASP A 146 5.57 -9.09 -15.82
N LYS A 147 5.85 -7.88 -15.33
CA LYS A 147 6.90 -7.00 -15.87
C LYS A 147 7.56 -6.22 -14.74
N PRO A 148 8.91 -6.13 -14.71
CA PRO A 148 9.60 -5.25 -13.77
C PRO A 148 9.19 -3.79 -13.96
N LEU A 149 8.88 -3.09 -12.86
CA LEU A 149 8.40 -1.72 -12.92
C LEU A 149 9.49 -0.78 -13.49
N HIS A 150 10.77 -1.11 -13.33
CA HIS A 150 11.87 -0.41 -14.00
C HIS A 150 11.69 -0.37 -15.53
N THR A 151 11.27 -1.47 -16.16
CA THR A 151 11.07 -1.57 -17.61
C THR A 151 9.91 -0.69 -18.07
N LEU A 152 8.82 -0.66 -17.28
CA LEU A 152 7.67 0.20 -17.53
C LEU A 152 8.07 1.67 -17.45
N ILE A 153 8.75 2.09 -16.37
CA ILE A 153 9.23 3.46 -16.18
C ILE A 153 10.18 3.85 -17.32
N LYS A 154 11.14 2.99 -17.67
CA LYS A 154 12.10 3.26 -18.75
C LYS A 154 11.41 3.48 -20.10
N THR A 155 10.38 2.69 -20.40
CA THR A 155 9.63 2.77 -21.65
C THR A 155 8.86 4.09 -21.77
N TYR A 156 8.18 4.51 -20.70
CA TYR A 156 7.25 5.63 -20.75
C TYR A 156 7.80 6.96 -20.25
N ARG A 157 8.79 6.94 -19.34
CA ARG A 157 9.41 8.14 -18.74
C ARG A 157 10.84 8.35 -19.24
N GLY A 158 11.52 7.27 -19.61
CA GLY A 158 12.88 7.28 -20.15
C GLY A 158 13.92 6.80 -19.13
N THR A 159 15.15 6.59 -19.62
CA THR A 159 16.23 5.94 -18.87
C THR A 159 16.63 6.69 -17.60
N MET A 160 16.67 8.02 -17.62
CA MET A 160 17.10 8.82 -16.46
C MET A 160 16.12 8.69 -15.28
N THR A 161 14.82 8.77 -15.56
CA THR A 161 13.78 8.57 -14.54
C THR A 161 13.81 7.14 -14.01
N ALA A 162 14.00 6.14 -14.87
CA ALA A 162 14.13 4.75 -14.44
C ALA A 162 15.34 4.52 -13.53
N ALA A 163 16.48 5.15 -13.84
CA ALA A 163 17.67 5.08 -13.00
C ALA A 163 17.44 5.72 -11.61
N TYR A 164 16.77 6.88 -11.55
CA TYR A 164 16.40 7.52 -10.28
C TYR A 164 15.54 6.60 -9.41
N TRP A 165 14.46 6.07 -9.98
CA TRP A 165 13.57 5.15 -9.25
C TRP A 165 14.29 3.87 -8.81
N ASN A 166 15.17 3.33 -9.65
CA ASN A 166 15.98 2.16 -9.30
C ASN A 166 16.92 2.41 -8.12
N THR A 167 17.46 3.62 -7.98
CA THR A 167 18.26 3.99 -6.82
C THR A 167 17.38 4.10 -5.57
N LEU A 168 16.19 4.69 -5.70
CA LEU A 168 15.25 4.83 -4.61
C LEU A 168 14.72 3.48 -4.10
N SER A 169 14.49 2.52 -4.99
CA SER A 169 14.03 1.19 -4.58
C SER A 169 15.04 0.47 -3.69
N LYS A 170 16.35 0.63 -3.97
CA LYS A 170 17.41 0.05 -3.14
C LYS A 170 17.35 0.57 -1.70
N PHE A 171 17.01 1.84 -1.49
CA PHE A 171 16.80 2.43 -0.17
C PHE A 171 15.58 1.86 0.59
N TRP A 172 14.65 1.24 -0.15
CA TRP A 172 13.51 0.51 0.38
C TRP A 172 13.73 -1.00 0.47
N GLY A 173 14.95 -1.48 0.20
CA GLY A 173 15.30 -2.89 0.27
C GLY A 173 14.72 -3.72 -0.89
N TYR A 174 14.56 -3.12 -2.07
CA TYR A 174 14.03 -3.77 -3.27
C TYR A 174 14.75 -3.32 -4.56
N ASP A 175 14.92 -4.19 -5.55
CA ASP A 175 15.51 -3.85 -6.85
C ASP A 175 14.47 -3.86 -7.96
N LEU A 176 14.14 -2.68 -8.51
CA LEU A 176 13.13 -2.52 -9.57
C LEU A 176 13.48 -3.23 -10.88
N LYS A 177 14.76 -3.55 -11.11
CA LYS A 177 15.19 -4.32 -12.28
C LYS A 177 14.95 -5.80 -12.11
N GLU A 178 15.05 -6.30 -10.88
CA GLU A 178 14.79 -7.71 -10.59
C GLU A 178 13.32 -8.05 -10.79
N GLY A 179 12.42 -7.12 -10.47
CA GLY A 179 10.98 -7.35 -10.57
C GLY A 179 10.46 -8.25 -9.44
N TYR A 180 9.21 -8.68 -9.58
CA TYR A 180 8.59 -9.68 -8.72
C TYR A 180 9.05 -11.09 -9.11
N ILE A 181 9.40 -11.91 -8.11
CA ILE A 181 9.81 -13.31 -8.29
C ILE A 181 9.08 -14.11 -7.21
N GLU A 182 8.21 -15.02 -7.63
CA GLU A 182 7.49 -15.92 -6.73
C GLU A 182 8.45 -16.85 -5.99
N GLY A 183 8.19 -17.09 -4.70
CA GLY A 183 9.01 -17.92 -3.82
C GLY A 183 10.15 -17.18 -3.11
N LYS A 184 10.51 -15.97 -3.55
CA LYS A 184 11.58 -15.17 -2.92
C LYS A 184 11.17 -14.61 -1.56
N ASP A 185 9.89 -14.30 -1.38
CA ASP A 185 9.31 -13.82 -0.12
C ASP A 185 7.97 -14.55 0.10
N PRO A 186 8.00 -15.80 0.60
CA PRO A 186 6.80 -16.66 0.67
C PRO A 186 5.66 -16.04 1.48
N ILE A 187 5.98 -15.19 2.45
CA ILE A 187 4.98 -14.50 3.27
C ILE A 187 4.32 -13.36 2.48
N LEU A 188 5.11 -12.60 1.71
CA LEU A 188 4.55 -11.61 0.80
C LEU A 188 3.77 -12.29 -0.34
N ASP A 189 4.27 -13.38 -0.91
CA ASP A 189 3.59 -14.13 -1.98
C ASP A 189 2.21 -14.59 -1.52
N ALA A 190 2.13 -15.15 -0.31
CA ALA A 190 0.88 -15.54 0.32
C ALA A 190 -0.11 -14.36 0.43
N VAL A 191 0.37 -13.16 0.82
CA VAL A 191 -0.47 -11.96 0.86
C VAL A 191 -0.88 -11.54 -0.55
N LEU A 192 0.03 -11.50 -1.52
CA LEU A 192 -0.29 -11.06 -2.88
C LEU A 192 -1.31 -11.99 -3.57
N GLN A 193 -1.26 -13.29 -3.29
CA GLN A 193 -2.24 -14.26 -3.76
C GLN A 193 -3.65 -13.97 -3.22
N ASP A 194 -3.74 -13.54 -1.96
CA ASP A 194 -4.99 -13.18 -1.30
C ASP A 194 -5.65 -11.93 -1.93
N PHE A 195 -4.83 -11.04 -2.51
CA PHE A 195 -5.26 -9.79 -3.15
C PHE A 195 -5.34 -9.86 -4.67
N ASN A 196 -5.46 -11.05 -5.28
CA ASN A 196 -5.42 -11.21 -6.73
C ASN A 196 -6.39 -10.27 -7.48
N ILE A 197 -5.85 -9.26 -8.16
CA ILE A 197 -6.61 -8.14 -8.76
C ILE A 197 -7.37 -8.62 -10.01
N SER A 198 -6.77 -9.53 -10.79
CA SER A 198 -7.38 -10.14 -11.97
C SER A 198 -8.77 -10.77 -11.72
N TYR A 199 -9.05 -11.29 -10.52
CA TYR A 199 -10.33 -11.95 -10.22
C TYR A 199 -11.51 -10.97 -10.04
N LYS A 200 -11.24 -9.66 -9.86
CA LYS A 200 -12.28 -8.64 -9.60
C LYS A 200 -12.49 -7.63 -10.74
N MET A 201 -11.90 -7.92 -11.91
CA MET A 201 -11.98 -7.08 -13.10
C MET A 201 -12.81 -7.71 -14.24
N ASN A 202 -13.29 -8.93 -14.04
CA ASN A 202 -14.23 -9.64 -14.91
C ASN A 202 -15.60 -9.72 -14.25
#